data_AF-A0AAW7F9H0-F1
#
_entry.id   AF-A0AAW7F9H0-F1
#
_cell.length_a   1.000
_cell.length_b   1.000
_cell.length_c   1.000
_cell.angle_alpha   90.00
_cell.angle_beta   90.00
_cell.angle_gamma   90.00
#
_symmetry.space_group_name_H-M   'P 1'
#
loop_
_entity.id
_entity.type
_entity.pdbx_description
1 polymer ?
#
loop_
_entity_poly.entity_id
_entity_poly.type
_entity_poly.pdbx_seq_one_letter_code
_entity_poly.pdbx_strand_id
1 'polypeptide(L)'
;MLKKLTFILPILVSSCSQYAEYTPSGDTLKDAITGTPYSAKIYIFGGRVIKPSFSMRLFPENTGLSLKPCDPLSVAQNNCILVEGIPKKPGSVTIKISGGLYGSMIVSSAGFHKEYTMNVISP
;
A
#
# COMPACT_ATOMS: atom_id res chain seq x y z
N MET A 1 -48.86 -23.90 -33.17
CA MET A 1 -48.55 -23.88 -31.72
C MET A 1 -47.19 -23.24 -31.52
N LEU A 2 -47.13 -22.07 -30.89
CA LEU A 2 -45.92 -21.26 -30.77
C LEU A 2 -45.17 -21.69 -29.49
N LYS A 3 -44.02 -22.37 -29.65
CA LYS A 3 -43.16 -22.77 -28.53
C LYS A 3 -42.61 -21.51 -27.85
N LYS A 4 -43.02 -21.24 -26.61
CA LYS A 4 -42.44 -20.20 -25.74
C LYS A 4 -40.98 -20.58 -25.45
N LEU A 5 -40.05 -19.91 -26.11
CA LEU A 5 -38.63 -20.01 -25.82
C LEU A 5 -38.32 -19.04 -24.67
N THR A 6 -38.31 -19.56 -23.44
CA THR A 6 -37.96 -18.78 -22.25
C THR A 6 -36.44 -18.54 -22.26
N PHE A 7 -36.02 -17.36 -22.71
CA PHE A 7 -34.62 -16.93 -22.71
C PHE A 7 -34.24 -16.52 -21.28
N ILE A 8 -33.62 -17.43 -20.52
CA ILE A 8 -33.05 -17.12 -19.20
C ILE A 8 -31.78 -16.31 -19.44
N LEU A 9 -31.86 -15.00 -19.24
CA LEU A 9 -30.70 -14.09 -19.27
C LEU A 9 -29.83 -14.38 -18.04
N PRO A 10 -28.58 -14.88 -18.20
CA PRO A 10 -27.72 -15.08 -17.05
C PRO A 10 -27.37 -13.71 -16.48
N ILE A 11 -27.84 -13.43 -15.26
CA ILE A 11 -27.43 -12.26 -14.48
C ILE A 11 -25.96 -12.50 -14.12
N LEU A 12 -25.06 -11.83 -14.84
CA LEU A 12 -23.66 -11.72 -14.46
C LEU A 12 -23.59 -10.96 -13.14
N VAL A 13 -23.60 -11.69 -12.02
CA VAL A 13 -23.25 -11.14 -10.70
C VAL A 13 -21.75 -10.84 -10.70
N SER A 14 -21.39 -9.60 -11.05
CA SER A 14 -20.04 -9.11 -10.81
C SER A 14 -19.81 -9.06 -9.31
N SER A 15 -18.99 -9.97 -8.77
CA SER A 15 -18.52 -9.83 -7.40
C SER A 15 -17.71 -8.55 -7.31
N CYS A 16 -18.18 -7.55 -6.56
CA CYS A 16 -17.32 -6.46 -6.13
C CYS A 16 -16.22 -7.09 -5.26
N SER A 17 -15.00 -7.15 -5.79
CA SER A 17 -13.83 -7.59 -5.04
C SER A 17 -13.11 -6.36 -4.48
N GLN A 18 -12.76 -6.40 -3.20
CA GLN A 18 -11.94 -5.36 -2.58
C GLN A 18 -10.47 -5.61 -2.92
N TYR A 19 -9.73 -4.56 -3.25
CA TYR A 19 -8.29 -4.61 -3.42
C TYR A 19 -7.68 -3.31 -2.90
N ALA A 20 -6.40 -3.37 -2.50
CA ALA A 20 -5.66 -2.19 -2.09
C ALA A 20 -5.17 -1.43 -3.32
N GLU A 21 -5.38 -0.11 -3.29
CA GLU A 21 -4.79 0.83 -4.25
C GLU A 21 -3.76 1.70 -3.55
N TYR A 22 -2.80 2.23 -4.31
CA TYR A 22 -1.67 2.95 -3.73
C TYR A 22 -1.36 4.26 -4.44
N THR A 23 -0.93 5.24 -3.66
CA THR A 23 -0.24 6.44 -4.17
C THR A 23 1.11 6.56 -3.47
N PRO A 24 2.23 6.59 -4.20
CA PRO A 24 2.33 6.49 -5.67
C PRO A 24 1.96 5.10 -6.19
N SER A 25 1.38 5.03 -7.40
CA SER A 25 0.87 3.78 -7.98
C SER A 25 1.95 2.81 -8.45
N GLY A 26 3.10 3.34 -8.89
CA GLY A 26 4.26 2.54 -9.28
C GLY A 26 4.93 1.81 -8.11
N ASP A 27 6.07 1.17 -8.39
CA ASP A 27 6.85 0.39 -7.41
C ASP A 27 8.16 1.09 -7.02
N THR A 28 8.29 2.37 -7.37
CA THR A 28 9.47 3.19 -7.10
C THR A 28 9.07 4.47 -6.37
N LEU A 29 9.79 4.81 -5.30
CA LEU A 29 9.76 6.15 -4.73
C LEU A 29 10.85 7.01 -5.37
N LYS A 30 10.78 8.32 -5.15
CA LYS A 30 11.83 9.24 -5.56
C LYS A 30 13.16 8.85 -4.92
N ASP A 31 14.25 8.95 -5.67
CA ASP A 31 15.61 8.76 -5.15
C ASP A 31 15.90 9.73 -3.99
N ALA A 32 16.72 9.26 -3.05
CA ALA A 32 17.27 10.07 -1.97
C ALA A 32 18.75 10.35 -2.18
N ILE A 33 19.23 11.42 -1.56
CA ILE A 33 20.63 11.81 -1.60
C ILE A 33 21.25 11.56 -0.22
N THR A 34 22.41 10.93 -0.19
CA THR A 34 23.14 10.65 1.06
C THR A 34 23.37 11.94 1.84
N GLY A 35 23.11 11.93 3.15
CA GLY A 35 23.27 13.09 4.03
C GLY A 35 22.21 14.19 3.87
N THR A 36 21.22 14.00 2.99
CA THR A 36 20.12 14.97 2.77
C THR A 36 18.82 14.45 3.39
N PRO A 37 18.04 15.29 4.10
CA PRO A 37 16.72 14.91 4.58
C PRO A 37 15.82 14.38 3.46
N TYR A 38 15.23 13.22 3.68
CA TYR A 38 14.29 12.58 2.78
C TYR A 38 12.90 12.50 3.41
N SER A 39 11.87 12.70 2.60
CA SER A 39 10.48 12.52 3.00
C SER A 39 9.64 12.08 1.80
N ALA A 40 8.92 10.98 1.95
CA ALA A 40 7.94 10.49 0.99
C ALA A 40 6.73 9.90 1.72
N LYS A 41 5.55 10.03 1.12
CA LYS A 41 4.32 9.46 1.65
C LYS A 41 3.80 8.37 0.73
N ILE A 42 3.35 7.28 1.33
CA ILE A 42 2.65 6.18 0.67
C ILE A 42 1.24 6.12 1.26
N TYR A 43 0.25 6.21 0.39
CA TYR A 43 -1.16 6.10 0.75
C TYR A 43 -1.69 4.75 0.31
N ILE A 44 -2.53 4.14 1.15
CA ILE A 44 -3.25 2.89 0.89
C ILE A 44 -4.74 3.21 0.87
N PHE A 45 -5.40 2.87 -0.24
CA PHE A 45 -6.84 3.03 -0.45
C PHE A 45 -7.52 1.67 -0.59
N GLY A 46 -8.83 1.70 -0.86
CA GLY A 46 -9.64 0.49 -0.98
C GLY A 46 -10.24 0.00 0.34
N GLY A 47 -9.95 0.63 1.48
CA GLY A 47 -10.55 0.32 2.78
C GLY A 47 -9.69 0.73 3.96
N ARG A 48 -10.20 0.57 5.19
CA ARG A 48 -9.41 0.83 6.41
C ARG A 48 -8.43 -0.32 6.65
N VAL A 49 -7.16 -0.02 6.88
CA VAL A 49 -6.13 -1.04 7.18
C VAL A 49 -6.34 -1.62 8.59
N ILE A 50 -6.33 -2.95 8.68
CA ILE A 50 -6.50 -3.74 9.91
C ILE A 50 -5.18 -3.73 10.70
N LYS A 51 -5.16 -2.97 11.80
CA LYS A 51 -3.94 -2.78 12.64
C LYS A 51 -3.26 -4.09 13.08
N PRO A 52 -3.97 -5.12 13.58
CA PRO A 52 -3.32 -6.37 13.98
C PRO A 52 -2.58 -7.12 12.87
N SER A 53 -2.93 -6.88 11.60
CA SER A 53 -2.32 -7.55 10.44
C SER A 53 -1.23 -6.73 9.75
N PHE A 54 -1.06 -5.47 10.16
CA PHE A 54 -0.26 -4.51 9.42
C PHE A 54 1.23 -4.62 9.75
N SER A 55 2.07 -4.69 8.72
CA SER A 55 3.53 -4.73 8.84
C SER A 55 4.18 -3.81 7.82
N MET A 56 5.27 -3.16 8.23
CA MET A 56 6.11 -2.33 7.38
C MET A 56 7.57 -2.59 7.72
N ARG A 57 8.44 -2.75 6.70
CA ARG A 57 9.87 -2.99 6.89
C ARG A 57 10.71 -2.30 5.83
N LEU A 58 11.91 -1.90 6.22
CA LEU A 58 12.98 -1.42 5.33
C LEU A 58 14.01 -2.53 5.14
N PHE A 59 14.52 -2.66 3.93
CA PHE A 59 15.66 -3.52 3.62
C PHE A 59 16.64 -2.80 2.67
N PRO A 60 17.95 -2.73 2.97
CA PRO A 60 18.56 -3.13 4.23
C PRO A 60 18.06 -2.28 5.41
N GLU A 61 18.23 -2.80 6.62
CA GLU A 61 18.01 -2.01 7.85
C GLU A 61 19.13 -0.99 8.05
N ASN A 62 18.97 -0.07 9.01
CA ASN A 62 19.98 0.92 9.39
C ASN A 62 20.41 1.89 8.26
N THR A 63 19.56 2.11 7.27
CA THR A 63 19.78 3.05 6.16
C THR A 63 19.79 4.51 6.60
N GLY A 64 19.29 4.82 7.80
CA GLY A 64 19.00 6.18 8.26
C GLY A 64 17.60 6.67 7.90
N LEU A 65 16.82 5.84 7.21
CA LEU A 65 15.39 6.02 6.98
C LEU A 65 14.58 5.29 8.07
N SER A 66 13.35 5.76 8.27
CA SER A 66 12.36 5.21 9.18
C SER A 66 11.00 5.18 8.51
N LEU A 67 10.14 4.27 8.97
CA LEU A 67 8.75 4.17 8.54
C LEU A 67 7.85 4.48 9.73
N LYS A 68 6.88 5.37 9.55
CA LYS A 68 5.88 5.69 10.58
C LYS A 68 4.53 6.02 9.98
N PRO A 69 3.42 5.87 10.73
CA PRO A 69 2.15 6.46 10.35
C PRO A 69 2.26 7.98 10.12
N CYS A 70 1.60 8.51 9.09
CA CYS A 70 1.57 9.97 8.86
C CYS A 70 0.86 10.72 10.00
N ASP A 71 -0.21 10.12 10.54
CA ASP A 71 -0.93 10.61 11.70
C ASP A 71 -1.16 9.43 12.66
N PRO A 72 -0.34 9.29 13.72
CA PRO A 72 -0.42 8.17 14.64
C PRO A 72 -1.65 8.21 15.56
N LEU A 73 -2.35 9.34 15.65
CA LEU A 73 -3.55 9.48 16.48
C LEU A 73 -4.84 9.19 15.68
N SER A 74 -4.74 9.16 14.35
CA SER A 74 -5.87 8.87 13.48
C SER A 74 -6.32 7.41 13.59
N VAL A 75 -7.63 7.21 13.55
CA VAL A 75 -8.24 5.88 13.38
C VAL A 75 -7.78 5.19 12.09
N ALA A 76 -7.41 5.97 11.07
CA ALA A 76 -6.89 5.50 9.79
C ALA A 76 -5.34 5.59 9.70
N GLN A 77 -4.64 5.62 10.84
CA GLN A 77 -3.18 5.79 10.93
C GLN A 77 -2.37 4.93 9.94
N ASN A 78 -2.82 3.71 9.65
CA ASN A 78 -2.08 2.75 8.82
C ASN A 78 -2.36 2.90 7.31
N ASN A 79 -3.29 3.77 6.91
CA ASN A 79 -3.57 4.08 5.52
C ASN A 79 -2.61 5.13 4.93
N CYS A 80 -1.77 5.76 5.75
CA CYS A 80 -0.72 6.68 5.30
C CYS A 80 0.58 6.37 6.02
N ILE A 81 1.61 6.07 5.24
CA ILE A 81 2.95 5.73 5.72
C ILE A 81 3.89 6.84 5.27
N LEU A 82 4.64 7.37 6.21
CA LEU A 82 5.71 8.34 6.00
C LEU A 82 7.05 7.61 6.04
N VAL A 83 7.77 7.67 4.92
CA VAL A 83 9.16 7.28 4.80
C VAL A 83 10.00 8.54 4.99
N GLU A 84 10.77 8.61 6.07
CA GLU A 84 11.56 9.81 6.36
C GLU A 84 12.89 9.48 7.04
N GLY A 85 13.83 10.40 6.96
CA GLY A 85 15.11 10.32 7.67
C GLY A 85 16.24 10.94 6.87
N ILE A 86 17.47 10.61 7.24
CA ILE A 86 18.68 11.07 6.55
C ILE A 86 19.43 9.81 6.10
N PRO A 87 19.43 9.47 4.80
CA PRO A 87 20.12 8.30 4.29
C PRO A 87 21.63 8.37 4.56
N LYS A 88 22.21 7.26 5.02
CA LYS A 88 23.60 7.19 5.49
C LYS A 88 24.58 6.69 4.43
N LYS A 89 24.13 5.86 3.49
CA LYS A 89 24.98 5.19 2.50
C LYS A 89 24.24 5.05 1.17
N PRO A 90 24.93 5.21 0.02
CA PRO A 90 24.37 4.89 -1.28
C PRO A 90 23.96 3.41 -1.40
N GLY A 91 22.97 3.14 -2.23
CA GLY A 91 22.47 1.79 -2.49
C GLY A 91 20.96 1.75 -2.72
N SER A 92 20.44 0.56 -3.01
CA SER A 92 19.00 0.34 -3.18
C SER A 92 18.36 0.04 -1.82
N VAL A 93 17.19 0.64 -1.58
CA VAL A 93 16.36 0.41 -0.40
C VAL A 93 14.99 -0.08 -0.86
N THR A 94 14.54 -1.18 -0.27
CA THR A 94 13.20 -1.75 -0.44
C THR A 94 12.34 -1.44 0.78
N ILE A 95 11.15 -0.91 0.54
CA ILE A 95 10.09 -0.71 1.54
C ILE A 95 9.05 -1.78 1.30
N LYS A 96 8.83 -2.68 2.27
CA LYS A 96 7.80 -3.72 2.20
C LYS A 96 6.64 -3.36 3.10
N ILE A 97 5.42 -3.42 2.57
CA ILE A 97 4.18 -3.06 3.26
C ILE A 97 3.17 -4.17 3.03
N SER A 98 2.65 -4.74 4.11
CA SER A 98 1.65 -5.82 4.04
C SER A 98 0.57 -5.66 5.11
N GLY A 99 -0.61 -6.20 4.84
CA GLY A 99 -1.70 -6.22 5.81
C GLY A 99 -3.04 -6.64 5.21
N GLY A 100 -4.11 -6.41 5.95
CA GLY A 100 -5.48 -6.59 5.48
C GLY A 100 -6.28 -5.28 5.50
N LEU A 101 -7.31 -5.22 4.67
CA LEU A 101 -8.34 -4.20 4.67
C LEU A 101 -9.63 -4.75 5.29
N TYR A 102 -10.30 -3.94 6.11
CA TYR A 102 -11.64 -4.28 6.59
C TYR A 102 -12.60 -4.36 5.40
N GLY A 103 -13.39 -5.44 5.36
CA GLY A 103 -14.54 -5.55 4.48
C GLY A 103 -15.68 -4.62 4.88
N SER A 104 -16.68 -4.51 4.02
CA SER A 104 -17.96 -3.85 4.29
C SER A 104 -19.12 -4.82 4.09
N MET A 105 -20.37 -4.35 4.19
CA MET A 105 -21.54 -5.20 3.97
C MET A 105 -21.63 -5.79 2.55
N ILE A 106 -20.98 -5.17 1.57
CA ILE A 106 -21.08 -5.54 0.15
C ILE A 106 -19.73 -5.99 -0.46
N VAL A 107 -18.64 -5.92 0.31
CA VAL A 107 -17.30 -6.31 -0.16
C VAL A 107 -16.57 -7.07 0.96
N SER A 108 -16.04 -8.25 0.66
CA SER A 108 -15.24 -9.03 1.61
C SER A 108 -13.90 -8.36 1.89
N SER A 109 -13.35 -8.61 3.09
CA SER A 109 -11.98 -8.19 3.44
C SER A 109 -10.94 -8.69 2.44
N ALA A 110 -9.89 -7.90 2.21
CA ALA A 110 -8.81 -8.24 1.30
C ALA A 110 -7.44 -8.12 1.97
N GLY A 111 -6.57 -9.09 1.69
CA GLY A 111 -5.15 -9.00 2.01
C GLY A 111 -4.39 -8.20 0.96
N PHE A 112 -3.26 -7.60 1.34
CA PHE A 112 -2.40 -6.88 0.42
C PHE A 112 -0.92 -7.02 0.78
N HIS A 113 -0.09 -6.93 -0.26
CA HIS A 113 1.37 -6.86 -0.19
C HIS A 113 1.85 -5.88 -1.26
N LYS A 114 2.71 -4.94 -0.88
CA LYS A 114 3.29 -3.93 -1.76
C LYS A 114 4.76 -3.74 -1.42
N GLU A 115 5.58 -3.68 -2.46
CA GLU A 115 6.99 -3.34 -2.34
C GLU A 115 7.26 -2.06 -3.13
N TYR A 116 7.99 -1.14 -2.50
CA TYR A 116 8.58 -0.01 -3.18
C TYR A 116 10.09 -0.13 -3.16
N THR A 117 10.73 0.37 -4.20
CA THR A 117 12.18 0.52 -4.27
C THR A 117 12.55 1.99 -4.38
N MET A 118 13.71 2.37 -3.87
CA MET A 118 14.30 3.68 -4.08
C MET A 118 15.81 3.57 -4.09
N ASN A 119 16.49 4.42 -4.85
CA ASN A 119 17.95 4.51 -4.76
C ASN A 119 18.33 5.62 -3.79
N VAL A 120 19.37 5.35 -3.01
CA VAL A 120 20.15 6.37 -2.32
C VAL A 120 21.38 6.62 -3.18
N ILE A 121 21.52 7.84 -3.68
CA ILE A 121 22.66 8.26 -4.50
C ILE A 121 23.63 9.12 -3.69
N SER A 122 24.88 9.17 -4.14
CA SER A 122 25.83 10.16 -3.63
C SER A 122 25.45 11.56 -4.14
N PRO A 123 25.75 12.62 -3.37
CA PRO A 123 25.64 14.00 -3.85
C PRO A 123 26.47 14.27 -5.10
#